data_AF-A0A538KU89-F1
#
_entry.id   AF-A0A538KU89-F1
#
_cell.length_a   1.000
_cell.length_b   1.000
_cell.length_c   1.000
_cell.angle_alpha   90.00
_cell.angle_beta   90.00
_cell.angle_gamma   90.00
#
_symmetry.space_group_name_H-M   'P 1'
#
loop_
_entity.id
_entity.type
_entity.pdbx_description
1 polymer ?
#
loop_
_entity_poly.entity_id
_entity_poly.type
_entity_poly.pdbx_seq_one_letter_code
_entity_poly.pdbx_strand_id
1 'polypeptide(L)'
;MRRVQGEMMDATARWLHPAADEDPAAAAERGIRATASVFARHGRVLAAIHEASFQSQAVQTVWRDGVLEDWIGTIAAELRAQRERGATRVENPEEIARALLLMNTAVLVERLGRAGEPPEQVAQTLSEIWIGAIYPDTLARRRVS
;
A
#
# COMPACT_ATOMS: atom_id res chain seq x y z
N MET A 1 6.82 -11.69 -12.34
CA MET A 1 5.58 -11.29 -11.64
C MET A 1 5.34 -12.04 -10.34
N ARG A 2 5.05 -13.36 -10.36
CA ARG A 2 4.72 -14.12 -9.12
C ARG A 2 5.73 -13.98 -7.98
N ARG A 3 7.03 -13.93 -8.25
CA ARG A 3 8.06 -13.73 -7.22
C ARG A 3 7.99 -12.36 -6.52
N VAL A 4 7.86 -11.28 -7.30
CA VAL A 4 7.77 -9.91 -6.74
C VAL A 4 6.43 -9.72 -6.01
N GLN A 5 5.35 -10.31 -6.52
CA GLN A 5 4.06 -10.33 -5.85
C GLN A 5 4.12 -11.09 -4.51
N GLY A 6 4.75 -12.26 -4.47
CA GLY A 6 4.97 -13.03 -3.24
C GLY A 6 5.78 -12.23 -2.20
N GLU A 7 6.92 -11.66 -2.62
CA GLU A 7 7.74 -10.80 -1.73
C GLU A 7 6.95 -9.59 -1.19
N MET A 8 6.05 -9.02 -2.00
CA MET A 8 5.21 -7.89 -1.58
C MET A 8 4.12 -8.34 -0.60
N MET A 9 3.52 -9.51 -0.80
CA MET A 9 2.51 -10.06 0.12
C MET A 9 3.13 -10.47 1.46
N ASP A 10 4.31 -11.11 1.43
CA ASP A 10 5.06 -11.44 2.65
C ASP A 10 5.43 -10.17 3.42
N ALA A 11 5.81 -9.10 2.71
CA ALA A 11 6.18 -7.81 3.29
C ALA A 11 5.00 -7.09 3.96
N THR A 12 3.77 -7.25 3.46
CA THR A 12 2.57 -6.58 4.00
C THR A 12 1.71 -7.49 4.88
N ALA A 13 1.98 -8.79 4.94
CA ALA A 13 1.17 -9.77 5.67
C ALA A 13 0.89 -9.38 7.13
N ARG A 14 1.89 -8.79 7.80
CA ARG A 14 1.75 -8.32 9.19
C ARG A 14 0.80 -7.12 9.35
N TRP A 15 0.65 -6.30 8.32
CA TRP A 15 -0.34 -5.23 8.34
C TRP A 15 -1.73 -5.73 7.92
N LEU A 16 -1.79 -6.70 7.00
CA LEU A 16 -3.05 -7.33 6.58
C LEU A 16 -3.67 -8.21 7.67
N HIS A 17 -2.85 -8.70 8.59
CA HIS A 17 -3.26 -9.48 9.75
C HIS A 17 -2.50 -8.99 10.99
N PRO A 18 -2.81 -7.79 11.49
CA PRO A 18 -2.15 -7.26 12.67
C PRO A 18 -2.52 -8.09 13.90
N ALA A 19 -1.59 -8.21 14.84
CA ALA A 19 -1.89 -8.86 16.12
C ALA A 19 -2.97 -8.07 16.87
N ALA A 20 -3.79 -8.74 17.68
CA ALA A 20 -4.95 -8.13 18.32
C ALA A 20 -4.60 -6.95 19.27
N ASP A 21 -3.36 -6.91 19.76
CA ASP A 21 -2.80 -5.92 20.68
C ASP A 21 -1.89 -4.89 20.01
N GLU A 22 -1.72 -4.95 18.69
CA GLU A 22 -0.84 -4.08 17.92
C GLU A 22 -1.53 -2.77 17.53
N ASP A 23 -0.84 -1.62 17.63
CA ASP A 23 -1.34 -0.33 17.12
C ASP A 23 -1.55 -0.42 15.58
N PRO A 24 -2.80 -0.33 15.07
CA PRO A 24 -3.09 -0.47 13.65
C PRO A 24 -2.40 0.58 12.77
N ALA A 25 -2.16 1.78 13.31
CA ALA A 25 -1.45 2.83 12.59
C ALA A 25 0.05 2.51 12.47
N ALA A 26 0.66 1.99 13.54
CA ALA A 26 2.04 1.52 13.49
C ALA A 26 2.21 0.31 12.57
N ALA A 27 1.22 -0.60 12.52
CA ALA A 27 1.22 -1.73 11.58
C ALA A 27 1.17 -1.23 10.13
N ALA A 28 0.30 -0.25 9.82
CA ALA A 28 0.22 0.34 8.49
C ALA A 28 1.53 1.01 8.06
N GLU A 29 2.14 1.77 8.97
CA GLU A 29 3.45 2.40 8.72
C GLU A 29 4.53 1.37 8.39
N ARG A 30 4.58 0.25 9.13
CA ARG A 30 5.51 -0.85 8.85
C ARG A 30 5.26 -1.47 7.47
N GLY A 31 4.00 -1.73 7.12
CA GLY A 31 3.63 -2.29 5.82
C GLY A 31 4.06 -1.40 4.64
N ILE A 32 3.89 -0.08 4.77
CA ILE A 32 4.28 0.90 3.74
C ILE A 32 5.80 0.95 3.60
N ARG A 33 6.54 0.98 4.72
CA ARG A 33 8.02 0.92 4.71
C ARG A 33 8.53 -0.36 4.05
N ALA A 34 7.93 -1.51 4.37
CA ALA A 34 8.30 -2.79 3.77
C ALA A 34 8.03 -2.79 2.25
N THR A 35 6.89 -2.23 1.82
CA THR A 35 6.55 -2.08 0.40
C THR A 35 7.54 -1.17 -0.32
N ALA A 36 7.89 -0.02 0.26
CA ALA A 36 8.90 0.88 -0.30
C ALA A 36 10.27 0.20 -0.46
N SER A 37 10.69 -0.63 0.49
CA SER A 37 11.93 -1.41 0.39
C SER A 37 11.90 -2.41 -0.78
N VAL A 38 10.77 -3.08 -1.02
CA VAL A 38 10.59 -3.97 -2.17
C VAL A 38 10.67 -3.18 -3.48
N PHE A 39 10.02 -2.02 -3.56
CA PHE A 39 10.07 -1.15 -4.73
C PHE A 39 11.46 -0.54 -4.96
N ALA A 40 12.23 -0.20 -3.94
CA ALA A 40 13.62 0.25 -4.13
C ALA A 40 14.51 -0.87 -4.71
N ARG A 41 14.29 -2.13 -4.31
CA ARG A 41 15.06 -3.28 -4.80
C ARG A 41 14.72 -3.67 -6.23
N HIS A 42 13.44 -3.61 -6.60
CA HIS A 42 12.92 -4.09 -7.88
C HIS A 42 12.36 -2.98 -8.79
N GLY A 43 12.64 -1.72 -8.45
CA GLY A 43 11.92 -0.56 -8.95
C GLY A 43 11.96 -0.39 -10.46
N ARG A 44 13.09 -0.70 -11.10
CA ARG A 44 13.21 -0.65 -12.57
C ARG A 44 12.29 -1.65 -13.27
N VAL A 45 12.20 -2.87 -12.74
CA VAL A 45 11.34 -3.93 -13.28
C VAL A 45 9.87 -3.55 -13.09
N LEU A 46 9.51 -3.10 -11.87
CA LEU A 46 8.16 -2.65 -11.55
C LEU A 46 7.73 -1.43 -12.38
N ALA A 47 8.63 -0.48 -12.61
CA ALA A 47 8.38 0.68 -13.47
C ALA A 47 8.14 0.26 -14.93
N ALA A 48 8.94 -0.67 -15.46
CA ALA A 48 8.75 -1.18 -16.81
C ALA A 48 7.41 -1.92 -16.98
N ILE A 49 7.01 -2.73 -15.98
CA ILE A 49 5.70 -3.40 -15.98
C ILE A 49 4.56 -2.38 -15.92
N HIS A 50 4.68 -1.40 -15.03
CA HIS A 50 3.69 -0.33 -14.89
C HIS A 50 3.51 0.43 -16.21
N GLU A 51 4.61 0.78 -16.88
CA GLU A 51 4.58 1.44 -18.19
C GLU A 51 3.98 0.56 -19.30
N ALA A 52 4.40 -0.70 -19.37
CA ALA A 52 3.85 -1.66 -20.31
C ALA A 52 2.34 -1.89 -20.11
N SER A 53 1.82 -1.72 -18.89
CA SER A 53 0.38 -1.80 -18.61
C SER A 53 -0.45 -0.70 -19.28
N PHE A 54 0.15 0.38 -19.77
CA PHE A 54 -0.54 1.41 -20.55
C PHE A 54 -0.47 1.14 -22.06
N GLN A 55 0.42 0.27 -22.51
CA GLN A 55 0.72 0.05 -23.93
C GLN A 55 0.29 -1.34 -24.43
N SER A 56 0.08 -2.29 -23.52
CA SER A 56 -0.32 -3.66 -23.85
C SER A 56 -1.56 -4.07 -23.08
N GLN A 57 -2.63 -4.41 -23.81
CA GLN A 57 -3.88 -4.90 -23.22
C GLN A 57 -3.67 -6.20 -22.42
N ALA A 58 -2.76 -7.06 -22.85
CA ALA A 58 -2.41 -8.28 -22.13
C ALA A 58 -1.75 -7.99 -20.78
N VAL A 59 -0.80 -7.05 -20.74
CA VAL A 59 -0.14 -6.62 -19.48
C VAL A 59 -1.12 -5.87 -18.59
N GLN A 60 -1.96 -5.02 -19.16
CA GLN A 60 -3.06 -4.37 -18.47
C GLN A 60 -3.96 -5.38 -17.76
N THR A 61 -4.42 -6.42 -18.45
CA THR A 61 -5.34 -7.42 -17.90
C THR A 61 -4.70 -8.14 -16.71
N VAL A 62 -3.44 -8.57 -16.85
CA VAL A 62 -2.71 -9.25 -15.76
C VAL A 62 -2.47 -8.32 -14.57
N TRP A 63 -2.12 -7.06 -14.82
CA TRP A 63 -1.79 -6.10 -13.78
C TRP A 63 -3.02 -5.52 -13.07
N ARG A 64 -3.99 -4.99 -13.83
CA ARG A 64 -5.22 -4.40 -13.29
C ARG A 64 -6.15 -5.50 -12.78
N ASP A 65 -6.62 -6.37 -13.66
CA ASP A 65 -7.73 -7.30 -13.36
C ASP A 65 -7.28 -8.50 -12.51
N GLY A 66 -5.98 -8.78 -12.47
CA GLY A 66 -5.39 -9.78 -11.58
C GLY A 66 -4.84 -9.15 -10.31
N VAL A 67 -3.64 -8.58 -10.41
CA VAL A 67 -2.87 -8.17 -9.22
C VAL A 67 -3.55 -7.06 -8.44
N LEU A 68 -3.94 -5.94 -9.08
CA LEU A 68 -4.49 -4.80 -8.34
C LEU A 68 -5.84 -5.14 -7.68
N GLU A 69 -6.76 -5.81 -8.37
CA GLU A 69 -8.05 -6.19 -7.78
C GLU A 69 -7.90 -7.12 -6.57
N ASP A 70 -7.00 -8.11 -6.61
CA ASP A 70 -6.73 -8.99 -5.46
C ASP A 70 -6.25 -8.20 -4.24
N TRP A 71 -5.34 -7.24 -4.45
CA TRP A 71 -4.84 -6.38 -3.39
C TRP A 71 -5.91 -5.43 -2.85
N ILE A 72 -6.73 -4.85 -3.72
CA ILE A 72 -7.86 -3.99 -3.32
C ILE A 72 -8.83 -4.78 -2.44
N GLY A 73 -9.19 -5.99 -2.87
CA GLY A 73 -10.07 -6.88 -2.09
C GLY A 73 -9.48 -7.20 -0.71
N THR A 74 -8.18 -7.49 -0.65
CA THR A 74 -7.47 -7.81 0.59
C THR A 74 -7.41 -6.62 1.55
N ILE A 75 -7.05 -5.43 1.06
CA ILE A 75 -7.03 -4.19 1.85
C ILE A 75 -8.44 -3.84 2.33
N ALA A 76 -9.45 -3.93 1.46
CA ALA A 76 -10.83 -3.63 1.81
C ALA A 76 -11.36 -4.58 2.90
N ALA A 77 -11.00 -5.87 2.84
CA ALA A 77 -11.35 -6.84 3.88
C ALA A 77 -10.76 -6.45 5.24
N GLU A 78 -9.49 -6.05 5.28
CA GLU A 78 -8.85 -5.61 6.52
C GLU A 78 -9.47 -4.31 7.05
N LEU A 79 -9.78 -3.34 6.18
CA LEU A 79 -10.48 -2.11 6.58
C LEU A 79 -11.87 -2.39 7.19
N ARG A 80 -12.61 -3.37 6.65
CA ARG A 80 -13.89 -3.81 7.25
C ARG A 80 -13.67 -4.42 8.63
N ALA A 81 -12.71 -5.32 8.78
CA ALA A 81 -12.39 -5.96 10.06
C ALA A 81 -11.94 -4.93 11.12
N GLN A 82 -11.15 -3.93 10.73
CA GLN A 82 -10.75 -2.85 11.62
C GLN A 82 -11.90 -1.94 12.00
N ARG A 83 -12.84 -1.69 11.08
CA ARG A 83 -14.06 -0.91 11.36
C ARG A 83 -14.93 -1.62 12.39
N GLU A 84 -15.12 -2.93 12.27
CA GLU A 84 -15.86 -3.75 13.24
C GLU A 84 -15.26 -3.69 14.65
N ARG A 85 -13.93 -3.56 14.75
CA ARG A 85 -13.19 -3.39 16.01
C ARG A 85 -13.12 -1.94 16.51
N GLY A 86 -13.69 -0.99 15.77
CA GLY A 86 -13.67 0.44 16.10
C GLY A 86 -12.33 1.14 15.87
N ALA A 87 -11.39 0.52 15.14
CA ALA A 87 -10.06 1.07 14.89
C ALA A 87 -10.04 2.13 13.77
N THR A 88 -10.98 2.08 12.82
CA THR A 88 -11.10 3.04 11.71
C THR A 88 -12.55 3.50 11.53
N ARG A 89 -12.73 4.66 10.89
CA ARG A 89 -14.02 5.24 10.48
C ARG A 89 -14.23 5.25 8.97
N VAL A 90 -13.49 4.42 8.22
CA VAL A 90 -13.64 4.33 6.76
C VAL A 90 -15.02 3.79 6.39
N GLU A 91 -15.79 4.58 5.66
CA GLU A 91 -17.16 4.24 5.23
C GLU A 91 -17.21 3.40 3.94
N ASN A 92 -16.28 3.65 3.00
CA ASN A 92 -16.19 2.98 1.70
C ASN A 92 -14.84 2.24 1.56
N PRO A 93 -14.66 1.07 2.21
CA PRO A 93 -13.40 0.34 2.23
C PRO A 93 -12.78 0.08 0.85
N GLU A 94 -13.59 -0.31 -0.13
CA GLU A 94 -13.17 -0.69 -1.47
C GLU A 94 -12.60 0.49 -2.26
N GLU A 95 -13.30 1.62 -2.25
CA GLU A 95 -12.86 2.82 -2.95
C GLU A 95 -11.64 3.46 -2.29
N ILE A 96 -11.58 3.45 -0.95
CA ILE A 96 -10.40 3.91 -0.22
C ILE A 96 -9.20 2.99 -0.49
N ALA A 97 -9.39 1.67 -0.44
CA ALA A 97 -8.36 0.70 -0.79
C ALA A 97 -7.81 0.92 -2.21
N ARG A 98 -8.71 1.09 -3.18
CA ARG A 98 -8.39 1.36 -4.58
C ARG A 98 -7.59 2.64 -4.73
N ALA A 99 -8.06 3.75 -4.17
CA ALA A 99 -7.38 5.04 -4.25
C ALA A 99 -5.98 4.99 -3.64
N LEU A 100 -5.85 4.41 -2.43
CA LEU A 100 -4.58 4.31 -1.73
C LEU A 100 -3.58 3.39 -2.46
N LEU A 101 -4.05 2.26 -3.02
CA LEU A 101 -3.19 1.35 -3.78
C LEU A 101 -2.70 1.96 -5.09
N LEU A 102 -3.58 2.65 -5.82
CA LEU A 102 -3.22 3.35 -7.07
C LEU A 102 -2.22 4.47 -6.78
N MET A 103 -2.44 5.26 -5.72
CA MET A 103 -1.50 6.29 -5.26
C MET A 103 -0.14 5.68 -4.92
N ASN A 104 -0.09 4.64 -4.09
CA ASN A 104 1.16 3.97 -3.73
C ASN A 104 1.90 3.49 -4.97
N THR A 105 1.21 2.82 -5.88
CA THR A 105 1.80 2.30 -7.12
C THR A 105 2.44 3.42 -7.94
N ALA A 106 1.71 4.51 -8.17
CA ALA A 106 2.21 5.64 -8.97
C ALA A 106 3.43 6.29 -8.31
N VAL A 107 3.35 6.63 -7.02
CA VAL A 107 4.43 7.30 -6.28
C VAL A 107 5.67 6.42 -6.18
N LEU A 108 5.52 5.14 -5.85
CA LEU A 108 6.66 4.22 -5.70
C LEU A 108 7.36 3.96 -7.04
N VAL A 109 6.60 3.81 -8.13
CA VAL A 109 7.18 3.68 -9.48
C VAL A 109 7.95 4.93 -9.88
N GLU A 110 7.39 6.11 -9.66
CA GLU A 110 8.02 7.37 -10.02
C GLU A 110 9.28 7.64 -9.18
N ARG A 111 9.14 7.61 -7.86
CA ARG A 111 10.17 8.08 -6.93
C ARG A 111 11.26 7.05 -6.68
N LEU A 112 10.91 5.76 -6.61
CA LEU A 112 11.88 4.68 -6.36
C LEU A 112 12.28 3.96 -7.65
N GLY A 113 11.32 3.70 -8.53
CA GLY A 113 11.57 2.97 -9.77
C GLY A 113 12.34 3.77 -10.82
N ARG A 114 12.08 5.08 -10.93
CA ARG A 114 12.73 5.96 -11.92
C ARG A 114 13.78 6.88 -11.29
N ALA A 115 13.41 7.64 -10.25
CA ALA A 115 14.33 8.61 -9.63
C ALA A 115 15.35 7.97 -8.68
N GLY A 116 15.05 6.80 -8.11
CA GLY A 116 15.97 6.10 -7.20
C GLY A 116 16.15 6.79 -5.86
N GLU A 117 15.12 7.47 -5.37
CA GLU A 117 15.16 8.18 -4.09
C GLU A 117 15.29 7.25 -2.87
N PRO A 118 15.71 7.78 -1.71
CA PRO A 118 15.75 7.00 -0.47
C PRO A 118 14.35 6.46 -0.11
N PRO A 119 14.17 5.13 0.02
CA PRO A 119 12.87 4.51 0.28
C PRO A 119 12.24 4.97 1.59
N GLU A 120 13.03 5.36 2.58
CA GLU A 120 12.57 5.83 3.88
C GLU A 120 11.78 7.14 3.76
N GLN A 121 12.22 8.06 2.89
CA GLN A 121 11.56 9.35 2.67
C GLN A 121 10.22 9.15 1.96
N VAL A 122 10.21 8.35 0.90
CA VAL A 122 8.98 8.03 0.15
C VAL A 122 7.99 7.29 1.04
N ALA A 123 8.45 6.33 1.85
CA ALA A 123 7.61 5.62 2.80
C ALA A 123 7.02 6.54 3.88
N GLN A 124 7.78 7.53 4.37
CA GLN A 124 7.28 8.49 5.35
C GLN A 124 6.11 9.30 4.80
N THR A 125 6.23 9.83 3.58
CA THR A 125 5.14 10.59 2.93
C THR A 125 3.90 9.73 2.74
N LEU A 126 4.06 8.52 2.20
CA LEU A 126 2.92 7.61 1.99
C LEU A 126 2.28 7.18 3.31
N SER A 127 3.09 6.96 4.36
CA SER A 127 2.57 6.61 5.69
C SER A 127 1.74 7.72 6.29
N GLU A 128 2.14 8.99 6.15
CA GLU A 128 1.33 10.11 6.63
C GLU A 128 -0.05 10.14 5.95
N ILE A 129 -0.09 9.96 4.62
CA ILE A 129 -1.35 9.96 3.87
C ILE A 129 -2.24 8.77 4.27
N TRP A 130 -1.67 7.57 4.34
CA TRP A 130 -2.42 6.36 4.75
C TRP A 130 -2.98 6.48 6.16
N ILE A 131 -2.16 6.91 7.12
CA ILE A 131 -2.60 7.07 8.51
C ILE A 131 -3.66 8.16 8.61
N GLY A 132 -3.54 9.26 7.87
CA GLY A 132 -4.56 10.31 7.82
C GLY A 132 -5.89 9.83 7.25
N ALA A 133 -5.85 9.01 6.19
CA ALA A 133 -7.05 8.49 5.55
C ALA A 133 -7.75 7.41 6.39
N ILE A 134 -7.00 6.51 7.03
CA ILE A 134 -7.56 5.34 7.73
C ILE A 134 -7.74 5.60 9.23
N TYR A 135 -6.84 6.35 9.85
CA TYR A 135 -6.79 6.58 11.30
C TYR A 135 -6.68 8.07 11.64
N PRO A 136 -7.65 8.92 11.25
CA PRO A 136 -7.58 10.37 11.40
C PRO A 136 -7.35 10.80 12.87
N ASP A 137 -7.95 10.10 13.83
CA ASP A 137 -7.79 10.38 15.26
C ASP A 137 -6.36 10.09 15.75
N THR A 138 -5.71 9.05 15.21
CA THR A 138 -4.30 8.74 15.54
C THR A 138 -3.37 9.81 14.98
N LEU A 139 -3.60 10.26 13.75
CA LEU A 139 -2.81 11.35 13.15
C LEU A 139 -2.97 12.65 13.96
N ALA A 140 -4.20 12.97 14.37
CA ALA A 140 -4.47 14.15 15.19
C ALA A 140 -3.71 14.10 16.53
N ARG A 141 -3.70 12.96 17.22
CA ARG A 141 -2.92 12.77 18.46
C ARG A 141 -1.42 12.98 18.25
N ARG A 142 -0.85 12.43 17.17
CA ARG A 142 0.59 12.57 16.85
C ARG A 142 1.01 14.01 16.55
N ARG A 143 0.09 14.88 16.11
CA ARG A 143 0.37 16.30 15.79
C ARG A 143 0.36 17.22 17.01
N VAL A 144 -0.21 16.77 18.13
CA VAL A 144 -0.35 17.55 19.37
C VAL A 144 0.68 17.13 20.43
N SER A 145 1.34 15.97 20.25
CA SER A 145 2.47 15.49 21.06
C SER A 145 3.80 16.08 20.62
#